data_AF-A0A7C4YUM1-F1
#
_entry.id   AF-A0A7C4YUM1-F1
#
_cell.length_a   1.000
_cell.length_b   1.000
_cell.length_c   1.000
_cell.angle_alpha   90.00
_cell.angle_beta   90.00
_cell.angle_gamma   90.00
#
_symmetry.space_group_name_H-M   'P 1'
#
loop_
_entity.id
_entity.type
_entity.pdbx_description
1 polymer ?
#
loop_
_entity_poly.entity_id
_entity_poly.type
_entity_poly.pdbx_seq_one_letter_code
_entity_poly.pdbx_strand_id
1 'polypeptide(L)'
;MKKRGRGIACMWYPIGFTVSANPSAAVVKVNEDGTATVLTGTVETGQGSLTVLAQIAAEELGISPRDVIMVSADTDGTPVDTGAIASRTTYVTGNAIRLAAKEAKKILFEVAAPMLGVRTDQLETRQGRIWVIDFPQKNISIGEVAYYSQVKLGRPVQGSASWNPPTVPLDPQTGQGKPFNTYVYATQIAEVEVDTETGQVDVLRIVAAHDCGTPINPMLVEGQIQGGISMGVGFALSEEMVFSSNGTLLTSSLSNYLIPTTVDMP
;
A
#
# COMPACT_ATOMS: atom_id res chain seq x y z
N MET A 1 4.41 45.02 -6.86
CA MET A 1 3.46 44.97 -5.72
C MET A 1 3.07 43.52 -5.46
N LYS A 2 2.91 43.09 -4.21
CA LYS A 2 2.48 41.71 -3.92
C LYS A 2 0.95 41.55 -3.97
N LYS A 3 0.45 40.51 -4.63
CA LYS A 3 -0.98 40.17 -4.73
C LYS A 3 -1.24 38.72 -4.32
N ARG A 4 -2.30 38.48 -3.55
CA ARG A 4 -2.68 37.13 -3.11
C ARG A 4 -3.82 36.54 -3.94
N GLY A 5 -3.79 35.23 -4.09
CA GLY A 5 -4.81 34.45 -4.78
C GLY A 5 -5.07 33.13 -4.06
N ARG A 6 -6.27 32.58 -4.27
CA ARG A 6 -6.65 31.24 -3.80
C ARG A 6 -7.21 30.44 -4.97
N GLY A 7 -6.70 29.23 -5.16
CA GLY A 7 -7.16 28.29 -6.18
C GLY A 7 -7.65 27.01 -5.53
N ILE A 8 -8.64 26.37 -6.16
CA ILE A 8 -9.13 25.04 -5.79
C ILE A 8 -8.98 24.11 -6.99
N ALA A 9 -8.54 22.88 -6.74
CA ALA A 9 -8.48 21.83 -7.74
C ALA A 9 -8.98 20.51 -7.15
N CYS A 10 -9.65 19.72 -7.98
CA CYS A 10 -10.09 18.37 -7.64
C CYS A 10 -9.45 17.39 -8.62
N MET A 11 -9.22 16.17 -8.15
CA MET A 11 -8.70 15.08 -8.96
C MET A 11 -9.49 13.80 -8.67
N TRP A 12 -9.51 12.93 -9.67
CA TRP A 12 -9.75 11.51 -9.49
C TRP A 12 -8.50 10.75 -9.94
N TYR A 13 -8.27 9.57 -9.40
CA TYR A 13 -7.22 8.70 -9.92
C TYR A 13 -7.65 7.24 -9.83
N PRO A 14 -7.64 6.51 -10.95
CA PRO A 14 -7.95 5.08 -10.93
C PRO A 14 -6.81 4.27 -10.29
N ILE A 15 -7.17 3.21 -9.56
CA ILE A 15 -6.17 2.31 -8.96
C ILE A 15 -5.95 1.07 -9.85
N GLY A 16 -4.71 0.87 -10.30
CA GLY A 16 -4.32 -0.26 -11.15
C GLY A 16 -4.09 0.09 -12.62
N PHE A 17 -3.85 -0.94 -13.45
CA PHE A 17 -3.53 -0.75 -14.87
C PHE A 17 -4.79 -0.53 -15.70
N THR A 18 -4.71 0.36 -16.70
CA THR A 18 -5.84 0.72 -17.56
C THR A 18 -6.19 -0.34 -18.60
N VAL A 19 -5.20 -1.06 -19.12
CA VAL A 19 -5.37 -1.88 -20.34
C VAL A 19 -5.17 -3.38 -20.09
N SER A 20 -4.42 -3.75 -19.05
CA SER A 20 -3.99 -5.12 -18.81
C SER A 20 -4.38 -5.61 -17.41
N ALA A 21 -4.48 -6.93 -17.27
CA ALA A 21 -4.50 -7.56 -15.96
C ALA A 21 -3.24 -7.17 -15.18
N ASN A 22 -3.42 -6.95 -13.89
CA ASN A 22 -2.34 -6.46 -13.03
C ASN A 22 -2.33 -7.23 -11.69
N PRO A 23 -2.21 -8.57 -11.72
CA PRO A 23 -2.30 -9.41 -10.52
C PRO A 23 -1.12 -9.21 -9.57
N SER A 24 -1.32 -9.59 -8.31
CA SER A 24 -0.24 -9.82 -7.35
C SER A 24 -0.44 -11.17 -6.68
N ALA A 25 0.64 -11.82 -6.27
CA ALA A 25 0.60 -13.05 -5.50
C ALA A 25 1.44 -12.92 -4.22
N ALA A 26 1.07 -13.70 -3.20
CA ALA A 26 1.77 -13.74 -1.93
C ALA A 26 1.69 -15.12 -1.29
N VAL A 27 2.72 -15.46 -0.51
CA VAL A 27 2.74 -16.61 0.40
C VAL A 27 2.88 -16.09 1.82
N VAL A 28 2.10 -16.63 2.74
CA VAL A 28 2.18 -16.32 4.18
C VAL A 28 2.43 -17.62 4.92
N LYS A 29 3.55 -17.69 5.64
CA LYS A 29 3.90 -18.80 6.52
C LYS A 29 3.85 -18.32 7.97
N VAL A 30 3.10 -18.99 8.83
CA VAL A 30 3.18 -18.78 10.28
C VAL A 30 4.24 -19.71 10.85
N ASN A 31 5.22 -19.13 11.52
CA ASN A 31 6.34 -19.85 12.14
C ASN A 31 5.92 -20.45 13.48
N GLU A 32 6.70 -21.42 13.95
CA GLU A 32 6.43 -22.22 15.14
C GLU A 32 6.52 -21.40 16.45
N ASP A 33 7.10 -20.20 16.40
CA ASP A 33 7.14 -19.24 17.52
C ASP A 33 5.96 -18.24 17.50
N GLY A 34 5.09 -18.31 16.49
CA GLY A 34 3.93 -17.44 16.32
C GLY A 34 4.19 -16.17 15.49
N THR A 35 5.43 -15.94 15.03
CA THR A 35 5.73 -14.93 14.00
C THR A 35 5.21 -15.38 12.63
N ALA A 36 5.19 -14.48 11.65
CA ALA A 36 4.80 -14.81 10.28
C ALA A 36 5.80 -14.27 9.26
N THR A 37 6.14 -15.08 8.27
CA THR A 37 6.95 -14.68 7.12
C THR A 37 6.04 -14.49 5.90
N VAL A 38 6.11 -13.32 5.28
CA VAL A 38 5.33 -12.96 4.09
C VAL A 38 6.27 -12.82 2.90
N LEU A 39 6.02 -13.59 1.84
CA LEU A 39 6.76 -13.54 0.59
C LEU A 39 5.93 -12.82 -0.46
N THR A 40 6.48 -11.78 -1.07
CA THR A 40 5.80 -10.97 -2.10
C THR A 40 6.77 -10.44 -3.14
N GLY A 41 6.41 -10.48 -4.42
CA GLY A 41 7.25 -9.92 -5.49
C GLY A 41 7.25 -8.39 -5.57
N THR A 42 6.46 -7.70 -4.75
CA THR A 42 6.37 -6.24 -4.83
C THR A 42 7.65 -5.56 -4.32
N VAL A 43 7.84 -4.30 -4.70
CA VAL A 43 9.02 -3.52 -4.37
C VAL A 43 8.66 -2.31 -3.50
N GLU A 44 9.58 -1.94 -2.62
CA GLU A 44 9.54 -0.71 -1.82
C GLU A 44 10.47 0.33 -2.44
N THR A 45 9.96 1.54 -2.63
CA THR A 45 10.70 2.67 -3.22
C THR A 45 10.64 3.91 -2.32
N GLY A 46 10.17 3.78 -1.07
CA GLY A 46 10.04 4.86 -0.10
C GLY A 46 8.59 5.23 0.24
N GLN A 47 7.60 4.60 -0.40
CA GLN A 47 6.18 4.83 -0.12
C GLN A 47 5.69 4.17 1.18
N GLY A 48 6.46 3.22 1.74
CA GLY A 48 6.12 2.50 2.97
C GLY A 48 5.19 1.30 2.76
N SER A 49 5.18 0.72 1.55
CA SER A 49 4.41 -0.47 1.19
C SER A 49 4.73 -1.65 2.09
N LEU A 50 6.00 -1.95 2.42
CA LEU A 50 6.32 -3.11 3.26
C LEU A 50 5.74 -2.99 4.68
N THR A 51 5.68 -1.78 5.23
CA THR A 51 5.05 -1.53 6.53
C THR A 51 3.54 -1.76 6.47
N VAL A 52 2.88 -1.18 5.46
CA VAL A 52 1.43 -1.31 5.26
C VAL A 52 1.03 -2.77 5.00
N LEU A 53 1.80 -3.48 4.17
CA LEU A 53 1.54 -4.89 3.84
C LEU A 53 1.76 -5.81 5.06
N ALA A 54 2.77 -5.52 5.89
CA ALA A 54 2.97 -6.23 7.16
C ALA A 54 1.79 -5.99 8.12
N GLN A 55 1.28 -4.76 8.21
CA GLN A 55 0.09 -4.44 9.02
C GLN A 55 -1.16 -5.20 8.54
N ILE A 56 -1.36 -5.32 7.22
CA ILE A 56 -2.48 -6.09 6.65
C ILE A 56 -2.37 -7.58 7.02
N ALA A 57 -1.18 -8.18 6.90
CA ALA A 57 -0.96 -9.57 7.29
C ALA A 57 -1.19 -9.77 8.80
N ALA A 58 -0.66 -8.86 9.62
CA ALA A 58 -0.76 -8.92 11.06
C ALA A 58 -2.21 -8.82 11.55
N GLU A 59 -3.01 -7.91 10.99
CA GLU A 59 -4.43 -7.76 11.30
C GLU A 59 -5.21 -9.04 10.97
N GLU A 60 -5.02 -9.59 9.77
CA GLU A 60 -5.71 -10.82 9.36
C GLU A 60 -5.34 -12.01 10.27
N LEU A 61 -4.06 -12.14 10.64
CA LEU A 61 -3.56 -13.20 11.53
C LEU A 61 -3.84 -12.94 13.02
N GLY A 62 -4.11 -11.71 13.44
CA GLY A 62 -4.26 -11.31 14.83
C GLY A 62 -2.95 -11.30 15.63
N ILE A 63 -1.82 -10.98 14.99
CA ILE A 63 -0.47 -10.88 15.60
C ILE A 63 0.01 -9.41 15.61
N SER A 64 1.15 -9.13 16.24
CA SER A 64 1.76 -7.79 16.14
C SER A 64 2.37 -7.59 14.75
N PRO A 65 2.28 -6.38 14.14
CA PRO A 65 3.02 -6.08 12.92
C PRO A 65 4.54 -6.26 13.05
N ARG A 66 5.08 -6.19 14.27
CA ARG A 66 6.51 -6.46 14.54
C ARG A 66 6.88 -7.94 14.43
N ASP A 67 5.89 -8.82 14.52
CA ASP A 67 6.06 -10.26 14.41
C ASP A 67 5.88 -10.72 12.94
N VAL A 68 5.77 -9.78 12.00
CA VAL A 68 5.70 -10.04 10.56
C VAL A 68 7.03 -9.72 9.90
N ILE A 69 7.63 -10.73 9.28
CA ILE A 69 8.88 -10.66 8.53
C ILE A 69 8.53 -10.60 7.04
N MET A 70 8.87 -9.49 6.39
CA MET A 70 8.66 -9.32 4.96
C MET A 70 9.88 -9.80 4.17
N VAL A 71 9.65 -10.68 3.20
CA VAL A 71 10.62 -11.08 2.17
C VAL A 71 10.08 -10.61 0.83
N SER A 72 10.76 -9.64 0.22
CA SER A 72 10.27 -8.96 -0.98
C SER A 72 11.29 -8.90 -2.11
N ALA A 73 10.80 -8.83 -3.35
CA ALA A 73 11.61 -8.50 -4.53
C ALA A 73 12.77 -9.45 -4.85
N ASP A 74 12.60 -10.74 -4.54
CA ASP A 74 13.53 -11.81 -4.92
C ASP A 74 12.82 -12.72 -5.93
N THR A 75 13.23 -12.67 -7.20
CA THR A 75 12.58 -13.45 -8.27
C THR A 75 12.78 -14.96 -8.15
N ASP A 76 13.80 -15.41 -7.39
CA ASP A 76 14.02 -16.83 -7.13
C ASP A 76 13.12 -17.34 -6.00
N GLY A 77 12.81 -16.47 -5.03
CA GLY A 77 12.10 -16.84 -3.80
C GLY A 77 10.66 -16.35 -3.67
N THR A 78 10.25 -15.29 -4.36
CA THR A 78 8.96 -14.62 -4.14
C THR A 78 7.98 -14.79 -5.31
N PRO A 79 6.65 -14.84 -5.05
CA PRO A 79 5.65 -14.91 -6.12
C PRO A 79 5.64 -13.67 -7.00
N VAL A 80 5.09 -13.80 -8.21
CA VAL A 80 5.01 -12.70 -9.18
C VAL A 80 4.19 -11.49 -8.67
N ASP A 81 4.69 -10.29 -8.94
CA ASP A 81 3.97 -9.03 -8.81
C ASP A 81 4.24 -8.16 -10.05
N THR A 82 3.27 -7.37 -10.48
CA THR A 82 3.43 -6.49 -11.65
C THR A 82 4.09 -5.15 -11.34
N GLY A 83 4.69 -4.99 -10.15
CA GLY A 83 5.49 -3.83 -9.77
C GLY A 83 4.73 -2.73 -9.01
N ALA A 84 5.52 -1.86 -8.37
CA ALA A 84 5.06 -0.69 -7.62
C ALA A 84 4.80 0.51 -8.54
N ILE A 85 3.71 0.42 -9.30
CA ILE A 85 3.27 1.46 -10.24
C ILE A 85 1.73 1.59 -10.20
N ALA A 86 1.18 2.69 -10.71
CA ALA A 86 -0.27 2.94 -10.78
C ALA A 86 -1.00 2.87 -9.43
N SER A 87 -0.32 3.29 -8.35
CA SER A 87 -0.85 3.34 -6.98
C SER A 87 -1.49 2.03 -6.50
N ARG A 88 -1.06 0.89 -7.06
CA ARG A 88 -1.77 -0.38 -6.93
C ARG A 88 -1.36 -1.22 -5.72
N THR A 89 -0.14 -1.04 -5.19
CA THR A 89 0.48 -1.99 -4.26
C THR A 89 -0.38 -2.29 -3.04
N THR A 90 -0.82 -1.26 -2.31
CA THR A 90 -1.68 -1.44 -1.11
C THR A 90 -2.98 -2.17 -1.45
N TYR A 91 -3.59 -1.85 -2.59
CA TYR A 91 -4.87 -2.43 -2.98
C TYR A 91 -4.73 -3.86 -3.53
N VAL A 92 -3.80 -4.10 -4.44
CA VAL A 92 -3.66 -5.37 -5.14
C VAL A 92 -2.83 -6.36 -4.33
N THR A 93 -1.59 -6.00 -4.00
CA THR A 93 -0.69 -6.83 -3.19
C THR A 93 -1.23 -7.01 -1.78
N GLY A 94 -1.82 -5.96 -1.20
CA GLY A 94 -2.47 -6.07 0.12
C GLY A 94 -3.62 -7.08 0.13
N ASN A 95 -4.46 -7.12 -0.91
CA ASN A 95 -5.50 -8.15 -1.00
C ASN A 95 -4.93 -9.56 -1.21
N ALA A 96 -3.87 -9.73 -2.02
CA ALA A 96 -3.21 -11.02 -2.17
C ALA A 96 -2.64 -11.52 -0.82
N ILE A 97 -1.97 -10.66 -0.06
CA ILE A 97 -1.44 -10.97 1.27
C ILE A 97 -2.56 -11.29 2.25
N ARG A 98 -3.64 -10.49 2.29
CA ARG A 98 -4.80 -10.74 3.14
C ARG A 98 -5.41 -12.12 2.85
N LEU A 99 -5.55 -12.50 1.59
CA LEU A 99 -6.08 -13.80 1.20
C LEU A 99 -5.14 -14.95 1.60
N ALA A 100 -3.84 -14.80 1.40
CA ALA A 100 -2.85 -15.80 1.81
C ALA A 100 -2.79 -15.95 3.34
N ALA A 101 -2.85 -14.83 4.08
CA ALA A 101 -2.94 -14.84 5.55
C ALA A 101 -4.24 -15.50 6.03
N LYS A 102 -5.36 -15.27 5.34
CA LYS A 102 -6.64 -15.93 5.64
C LYS A 102 -6.58 -17.44 5.45
N GLU A 103 -5.90 -17.92 4.42
CA GLU A 103 -5.67 -19.37 4.22
C GLU A 103 -4.81 -19.97 5.34
N ALA A 104 -3.72 -19.29 5.74
CA ALA A 104 -2.90 -19.71 6.87
C ALA A 104 -3.73 -19.74 8.18
N LYS A 105 -4.55 -18.71 8.42
CA LYS A 105 -5.45 -18.64 9.58
C LYS A 105 -6.50 -19.76 9.59
N LYS A 106 -6.99 -20.18 8.42
CA LYS A 106 -7.89 -21.34 8.31
C LYS A 106 -7.21 -22.61 8.84
N ILE A 107 -5.95 -22.85 8.48
CA ILE A 107 -5.17 -23.99 8.98
C ILE A 107 -5.01 -23.89 10.50
N LEU A 108 -4.68 -22.71 11.03
CA LEU A 108 -4.61 -22.47 12.48
C LEU A 108 -5.92 -22.85 13.17
N PHE A 109 -7.07 -22.44 12.63
CA PHE A 109 -8.37 -22.75 13.22
C PHE A 109 -8.70 -24.23 13.14
N GLU A 110 -8.43 -24.89 12.01
CA GLU A 110 -8.63 -26.33 11.85
C GLU A 110 -7.83 -27.16 12.88
N VAL A 111 -6.64 -26.68 13.27
CA VAL A 111 -5.78 -27.33 14.28
C VAL A 111 -6.19 -26.94 15.70
N ALA A 112 -6.48 -25.66 15.95
CA ALA A 112 -6.83 -25.16 17.28
C ALA A 112 -8.21 -25.65 17.74
N ALA A 113 -9.19 -25.80 16.84
CA ALA A 113 -10.54 -26.23 17.15
C ALA A 113 -10.60 -27.56 17.94
N PRO A 114 -9.98 -28.67 17.49
CA PRO A 114 -9.94 -29.90 18.27
C PRO A 114 -9.10 -29.78 19.55
N MET A 115 -8.00 -29.02 19.56
CA MET A 115 -7.21 -28.78 20.78
C MET A 115 -8.03 -28.07 21.87
N LEU A 116 -8.93 -27.18 21.45
CA LEU A 116 -9.83 -26.46 22.31
C LEU A 116 -11.22 -27.12 22.40
N GLY A 117 -11.48 -28.27 21.77
CA GLY A 117 -12.78 -28.93 21.80
C GLY A 117 -13.97 -28.04 21.39
N VAL A 118 -13.80 -27.21 20.36
CA VAL A 118 -14.82 -26.30 19.80
C VAL A 118 -14.86 -26.42 18.27
N ARG A 119 -15.76 -25.68 17.63
CA ARG A 119 -15.78 -25.56 16.16
C ARG A 119 -14.96 -24.37 15.67
N THR A 120 -14.52 -24.40 14.41
CA THR A 120 -13.71 -23.32 13.82
C THR A 120 -14.45 -21.98 13.71
N ASP A 121 -15.78 -21.98 13.59
CA ASP A 121 -16.63 -20.79 13.58
C ASP A 121 -16.77 -20.12 14.97
N GLN A 122 -16.23 -20.76 16.01
CA GLN A 122 -16.23 -20.26 17.40
C GLN A 122 -14.87 -19.68 17.80
N LEU A 123 -13.96 -19.48 16.84
CA LEU A 123 -12.60 -19.00 17.08
C LEU A 123 -12.36 -17.62 16.51
N GLU A 124 -11.59 -16.81 17.22
CA GLU A 124 -11.03 -15.55 16.74
C GLU A 124 -9.54 -15.45 17.05
N THR A 125 -8.80 -14.67 16.25
CA THR A 125 -7.40 -14.33 16.55
C THR A 125 -7.31 -12.90 17.06
N ARG A 126 -6.55 -12.70 18.13
CA ARG A 126 -6.16 -11.38 18.62
C ARG A 126 -4.97 -11.51 19.57
N GLN A 127 -4.07 -10.53 19.56
CA GLN A 127 -2.93 -10.44 20.48
C GLN A 127 -2.04 -11.70 20.48
N GLY A 128 -1.77 -12.29 19.31
CA GLY A 128 -0.90 -13.45 19.17
C GLY A 128 -1.52 -14.78 19.63
N ARG A 129 -2.84 -14.80 19.88
CA ARG A 129 -3.55 -15.95 20.43
C ARG A 129 -4.84 -16.24 19.67
N ILE A 130 -5.27 -17.49 19.74
CA ILE A 130 -6.55 -17.98 19.25
C ILE A 130 -7.48 -18.13 20.45
N TRP A 131 -8.62 -17.44 20.43
CA TRP A 131 -9.58 -17.38 21.52
C TRP A 131 -10.88 -18.07 21.12
N VAL A 132 -11.54 -18.71 22.08
CA VAL A 132 -12.94 -19.12 21.91
C VAL A 132 -13.82 -17.90 22.15
N ILE A 133 -14.67 -17.58 21.17
CA ILE A 133 -15.64 -16.47 21.24
C ILE A 133 -16.53 -16.67 22.48
N ASP A 134 -16.79 -15.60 23.22
CA ASP A 134 -17.57 -15.58 24.48
C ASP A 134 -16.99 -16.36 25.67
N PHE A 135 -15.84 -17.03 25.52
CA PHE A 135 -15.18 -17.79 26.59
C PHE A 135 -13.68 -17.45 26.66
N PRO A 136 -13.30 -16.21 27.04
CA PRO A 136 -11.92 -15.73 26.96
C PRO A 136 -10.92 -16.52 27.80
N GLN A 137 -11.36 -17.20 28.86
CA GLN A 137 -10.55 -18.12 29.65
C GLN A 137 -10.01 -19.32 28.85
N LYS A 138 -10.59 -19.59 27.67
CA LYS A 138 -10.21 -20.69 26.78
C LYS A 138 -9.54 -20.12 25.53
N ASN A 139 -8.22 -20.19 25.51
CA ASN A 139 -7.40 -19.68 24.43
C ASN A 139 -6.05 -20.43 24.37
N ILE A 140 -5.36 -20.32 23.25
CA ILE A 140 -4.04 -20.93 23.01
C ILE A 140 -3.19 -19.97 22.17
N SER A 141 -1.87 -19.96 22.33
CA SER A 141 -1.03 -19.10 21.49
C SER A 141 -1.01 -19.58 20.04
N ILE A 142 -0.84 -18.65 19.10
CA ILE A 142 -0.68 -18.98 17.68
C ILE A 142 0.58 -19.84 17.48
N GLY A 143 1.67 -19.54 18.20
CA GLY A 143 2.90 -20.32 18.16
C GLY A 143 2.73 -21.77 18.61
N GLU A 144 2.03 -22.01 19.73
CA GLU A 144 1.73 -23.38 20.19
C GLU A 144 0.96 -24.19 19.15
N VAL A 145 -0.03 -23.57 18.48
CA VAL A 145 -0.81 -24.23 17.43
C VAL A 145 0.01 -24.45 16.17
N ALA A 146 0.82 -23.47 15.75
CA ALA A 146 1.71 -23.60 14.60
C ALA A 146 2.76 -24.70 14.81
N TYR A 147 3.40 -24.73 15.99
CA TYR A 147 4.33 -25.78 16.40
C TYR A 147 3.66 -27.15 16.40
N TYR A 148 2.47 -27.28 17.00
CA TYR A 148 1.74 -28.55 17.01
C TYR A 148 1.39 -29.01 15.59
N SER A 149 0.89 -28.10 14.75
CA SER A 149 0.57 -28.36 13.34
C SER A 149 1.79 -28.89 12.59
N GLN A 150 2.95 -28.26 12.74
CA GLN A 150 4.18 -28.66 12.09
C GLN A 150 4.72 -29.99 12.62
N VAL A 151 4.97 -30.07 13.93
CA VAL A 151 5.75 -31.15 14.52
C VAL A 151 4.94 -32.41 14.77
N LYS A 152 3.65 -32.27 15.09
CA LYS A 152 2.78 -33.42 15.41
C LYS A 152 1.96 -33.88 14.22
N LEU A 153 1.50 -32.95 13.39
CA LEU A 153 0.66 -33.27 12.24
C LEU A 153 1.41 -33.28 10.90
N GLY A 154 2.66 -32.82 10.86
CA GLY A 154 3.41 -32.69 9.60
C GLY A 154 2.79 -31.69 8.64
N ARG A 155 2.04 -30.72 9.16
CA ARG A 155 1.25 -29.76 8.38
C ARG A 155 1.74 -28.33 8.67
N PRO A 156 2.68 -27.78 7.88
CA PRO A 156 3.08 -26.40 8.01
C PRO A 156 1.89 -25.45 7.85
N VAL A 157 1.85 -24.38 8.65
CA VAL A 157 0.82 -23.35 8.55
C VAL A 157 1.24 -22.36 7.46
N GLN A 158 0.79 -22.62 6.23
CA GLN A 158 1.13 -21.82 5.06
C GLN A 158 -0.10 -21.60 4.18
N GLY A 159 -0.32 -20.36 3.75
CA GLY A 159 -1.32 -19.98 2.75
C GLY A 159 -0.67 -19.33 1.54
N SER A 160 -1.30 -19.45 0.37
CA SER A 160 -0.80 -18.88 -0.89
C SER A 160 -1.97 -18.40 -1.73
N ALA A 161 -1.97 -17.11 -2.07
CA ALA A 161 -3.07 -16.53 -2.82
C ALA A 161 -2.56 -15.54 -3.87
N SER A 162 -3.39 -15.35 -4.89
CA SER A 162 -3.26 -14.25 -5.84
C SER A 162 -4.53 -13.42 -5.84
N TRP A 163 -4.38 -12.16 -6.23
CA TRP A 163 -5.51 -11.27 -6.41
C TRP A 163 -5.30 -10.39 -7.63
N ASN A 164 -6.33 -10.34 -8.48
CA ASN A 164 -6.40 -9.48 -9.65
C ASN A 164 -7.68 -8.65 -9.55
N PRO A 165 -7.62 -7.32 -9.72
CA PRO A 165 -8.82 -6.49 -9.81
C PRO A 165 -9.80 -7.03 -10.86
N PRO A 166 -11.10 -7.13 -10.56
CA PRO A 166 -12.10 -7.51 -11.55
C PRO A 166 -12.37 -6.32 -12.49
N THR A 167 -11.66 -6.27 -13.61
CA THR A 167 -11.76 -5.20 -14.62
C THR A 167 -12.19 -5.74 -15.97
N VAL A 168 -12.77 -4.87 -16.79
CA VAL A 168 -13.12 -5.14 -18.19
C VAL A 168 -12.25 -4.22 -19.06
N PRO A 169 -11.42 -4.77 -19.96
CA PRO A 169 -10.58 -3.98 -20.85
C PRO A 169 -11.39 -2.96 -21.66
N LEU A 170 -10.72 -1.90 -22.08
CA LEU A 170 -11.31 -0.94 -23.01
C LEU A 170 -11.42 -1.56 -24.40
N ASP A 171 -12.57 -1.40 -25.04
CA ASP A 171 -12.77 -1.72 -26.45
C ASP A 171 -11.87 -0.82 -27.31
N PRO A 172 -11.01 -1.37 -28.19
CA PRO A 172 -10.05 -0.56 -28.97
C PRO A 172 -10.68 0.41 -29.98
N GLN A 173 -11.93 0.18 -30.39
CA GLN A 173 -12.63 1.01 -31.38
C GLN A 173 -13.44 2.13 -30.69
N THR A 174 -14.06 1.82 -29.56
CA THR A 174 -15.01 2.74 -28.88
C THR A 174 -14.44 3.38 -27.63
N GLY A 175 -13.36 2.83 -27.06
CA GLY A 175 -12.78 3.27 -25.79
C GLY A 175 -13.67 2.97 -24.57
N GLN A 176 -14.73 2.16 -24.72
CA GLN A 176 -15.65 1.84 -23.63
C GLN A 176 -15.21 0.58 -22.87
N GLY A 177 -15.42 0.56 -21.56
CA GLY A 177 -15.11 -0.58 -20.70
C GLY A 177 -15.21 -0.24 -19.22
N LYS A 178 -14.69 -1.13 -18.37
CA LYS A 178 -14.56 -0.91 -16.92
C LYS A 178 -13.13 -1.23 -16.48
N PRO A 179 -12.15 -0.41 -16.89
CA PRO A 179 -10.73 -0.73 -16.72
C PRO A 179 -10.27 -0.70 -15.26
N PHE A 180 -11.07 -0.16 -14.35
CA PHE A 180 -10.72 0.00 -12.94
C PHE A 180 -11.85 -0.43 -12.02
N ASN A 181 -11.49 -1.03 -10.88
CA ASN A 181 -12.46 -1.44 -9.87
C ASN A 181 -12.72 -0.36 -8.81
N THR A 182 -11.76 0.53 -8.58
CA THR A 182 -11.84 1.59 -7.56
C THR A 182 -11.06 2.82 -7.99
N TYR A 183 -11.42 3.95 -7.39
CA TYR A 183 -10.83 5.27 -7.64
C TYR A 183 -10.54 5.93 -6.29
N VAL A 184 -9.51 6.76 -6.27
CA VAL A 184 -9.25 7.72 -5.19
C VAL A 184 -9.64 9.11 -5.67
N TYR A 185 -10.07 9.95 -4.74
CA TYR A 185 -10.45 11.33 -5.03
C TYR A 185 -9.65 12.28 -4.13
N ALA A 186 -9.38 13.47 -4.61
CA ALA A 186 -8.78 14.50 -3.77
C ALA A 186 -9.23 15.89 -4.18
N THR A 187 -9.21 16.78 -3.20
CA THR A 187 -9.38 18.21 -3.39
C THR A 187 -8.28 18.93 -2.64
N GLN A 188 -7.66 19.89 -3.32
CA GLN A 188 -6.64 20.75 -2.74
C GLN A 188 -7.01 22.22 -2.94
N ILE A 189 -6.69 23.05 -1.95
CA ILE A 189 -6.79 24.50 -2.02
C ILE A 189 -5.41 25.07 -1.75
N ALA A 190 -4.92 25.93 -2.66
CA ALA A 190 -3.66 26.63 -2.50
C ALA A 190 -3.90 28.13 -2.33
N GLU A 191 -3.24 28.73 -1.35
CA GLU A 191 -3.11 30.18 -1.19
C GLU A 191 -1.70 30.58 -1.60
N VAL A 192 -1.59 31.55 -2.51
CA VAL A 192 -0.32 32.02 -3.07
C VAL A 192 -0.21 33.53 -3.00
N GLU A 193 1.01 34.04 -2.99
CA GLU A 193 1.34 35.45 -3.12
C GLU A 193 2.27 35.63 -4.32
N VAL A 194 1.94 36.56 -5.22
CA VAL A 194 2.70 36.84 -6.43
C VAL A 194 3.26 38.25 -6.34
N ASP A 195 4.56 38.40 -6.52
CA ASP A 195 5.16 39.71 -6.79
C ASP A 195 4.98 40.06 -8.26
N THR A 196 4.14 41.08 -8.54
CA THR A 196 3.82 41.49 -9.91
C THR A 196 4.98 42.16 -10.64
N GLU A 197 6.06 42.52 -9.94
CA GLU A 197 7.24 43.16 -10.56
C GLU A 197 8.27 42.12 -11.02
N THR A 198 8.43 41.02 -10.28
CA THR A 198 9.43 39.96 -10.57
C THR A 198 8.82 38.70 -11.17
N GLY A 199 7.53 38.47 -10.96
CA GLY A 199 6.85 37.21 -11.30
C GLY A 199 7.05 36.10 -10.27
N GLN A 200 7.77 36.34 -9.17
CA GLN A 200 7.99 35.34 -8.12
C GLN A 200 6.67 34.97 -7.45
N VAL A 201 6.47 33.67 -7.22
CA VAL A 201 5.28 33.09 -6.58
C VAL A 201 5.70 32.40 -5.29
N ASP A 202 5.17 32.89 -4.16
CA ASP A 202 5.32 32.26 -2.85
C ASP A 202 4.06 31.44 -2.56
N VAL A 203 4.20 30.14 -2.29
CA VAL A 203 3.09 29.30 -1.82
C VAL A 203 2.96 29.51 -0.32
N LEU A 204 1.84 30.09 0.13
CA LEU A 204 1.65 30.46 1.54
C LEU A 204 1.00 29.33 2.35
N ARG A 205 0.10 28.57 1.72
CA ARG A 205 -0.63 27.50 2.38
C ARG A 205 -1.23 26.54 1.37
N ILE A 206 -1.21 25.25 1.70
CA ILE A 206 -2.00 24.23 1.02
C ILE A 206 -2.88 23.49 2.03
N VAL A 207 -4.15 23.31 1.68
CA VAL A 207 -5.09 22.43 2.39
C VAL A 207 -5.46 21.29 1.47
N ALA A 208 -5.23 20.05 1.90
CA ALA A 208 -5.43 18.87 1.08
C ALA A 208 -6.34 17.86 1.78
N ALA A 209 -7.37 17.42 1.07
CA ALA A 209 -8.26 16.34 1.49
C ALA A 209 -8.21 15.23 0.44
N HIS A 210 -7.82 14.02 0.85
CA HIS A 210 -7.73 12.85 -0.02
C HIS A 210 -8.64 11.74 0.51
N ASP A 211 -9.54 11.27 -0.32
CA ASP A 211 -10.28 10.02 -0.10
C ASP A 211 -9.40 8.85 -0.52
N CYS A 212 -8.86 8.16 0.49
CA CYS A 212 -8.08 6.94 0.34
C CYS A 212 -8.82 5.70 0.87
N GLY A 213 -10.14 5.81 1.12
CA GLY A 213 -10.88 4.81 1.89
C GLY A 213 -10.40 4.75 3.34
N THR A 214 -9.93 3.59 3.78
CA THR A 214 -9.40 3.40 5.13
C THR A 214 -7.86 3.55 5.13
N PRO A 215 -7.30 4.55 5.83
CA PRO A 215 -5.86 4.69 5.94
C PRO A 215 -5.29 3.55 6.81
N ILE A 216 -4.55 2.62 6.21
CA ILE A 216 -3.88 1.53 6.95
C ILE A 216 -2.84 2.09 7.92
N ASN A 217 -2.10 3.12 7.47
CA ASN A 217 -1.16 3.87 8.29
C ASN A 217 -1.34 5.37 8.03
N PRO A 218 -2.07 6.10 8.89
CA PRO A 218 -2.34 7.52 8.70
C PRO A 218 -1.08 8.38 8.54
N MET A 219 -0.01 8.07 9.29
CA MET A 219 1.25 8.80 9.21
C MET A 219 1.90 8.67 7.82
N LEU A 220 1.88 7.46 7.22
CA LEU A 220 2.41 7.26 5.86
C LEU A 220 1.52 7.93 4.81
N VAL A 221 0.21 7.94 5.01
CA VAL A 221 -0.72 8.66 4.13
C VAL A 221 -0.44 10.16 4.15
N GLU A 222 -0.26 10.76 5.32
CA GLU A 222 0.12 12.17 5.46
C GLU A 222 1.45 12.46 4.77
N GLY A 223 2.47 11.62 4.97
CA GLY A 223 3.76 11.75 4.32
C GLY A 223 3.68 11.69 2.79
N GLN A 224 2.86 10.78 2.23
CA GLN A 224 2.61 10.71 0.78
C GLN A 224 1.91 11.97 0.26
N ILE A 225 0.92 12.50 0.98
CA ILE A 225 0.23 13.75 0.60
C ILE A 225 1.22 14.92 0.61
N GLN A 226 2.04 15.04 1.64
CA GLN A 226 3.05 16.10 1.77
C GLN A 226 4.11 16.02 0.67
N GLY A 227 4.64 14.82 0.39
CA GLY A 227 5.58 14.59 -0.71
C GLY A 227 4.96 14.90 -2.08
N GLY A 228 3.71 14.49 -2.30
CA GLY A 228 2.96 14.82 -3.51
C GLY A 228 2.72 16.31 -3.69
N ILE A 229 2.44 17.04 -2.60
CA ILE A 229 2.33 18.49 -2.61
C ILE A 229 3.66 19.13 -2.99
N SER A 230 4.78 18.68 -2.40
CA SER A 230 6.12 19.17 -2.75
C SER A 230 6.42 18.99 -4.23
N MET A 231 6.20 17.78 -4.77
CA MET A 231 6.34 17.54 -6.22
C MET A 231 5.40 18.40 -7.08
N GLY A 232 4.15 18.60 -6.63
CA GLY A 232 3.18 19.44 -7.33
C GLY A 232 3.57 20.93 -7.37
N VAL A 233 4.17 21.44 -6.30
CA VAL A 233 4.71 22.81 -6.24
C VAL A 233 5.87 22.96 -7.22
N GLY A 234 6.81 22.00 -7.24
CA GLY A 234 7.92 21.98 -8.19
C GLY A 234 7.44 21.97 -9.64
N PHE A 235 6.55 21.03 -9.96
CA PHE A 235 5.92 20.93 -11.28
C PHE A 235 5.24 22.23 -11.73
N ALA A 236 4.57 22.93 -10.81
CA ALA A 236 3.83 24.14 -11.15
C ALA A 236 4.71 25.38 -11.33
N LEU A 237 5.84 25.48 -10.61
CA LEU A 237 6.56 26.75 -10.46
C LEU A 237 8.01 26.75 -10.94
N SER A 238 8.71 25.61 -10.95
CA SER A 238 10.17 25.60 -11.11
C SER A 238 10.73 24.48 -11.99
N GLU A 239 10.08 23.34 -12.06
CA GLU A 239 10.58 22.17 -12.78
C GLU A 239 10.31 22.27 -14.30
N GLU A 240 11.39 22.40 -15.09
CA GLU A 240 11.30 22.45 -16.55
C GLU A 240 12.45 21.68 -17.22
N MET A 241 12.11 20.79 -18.16
CA MET A 241 13.08 20.14 -19.05
C MET A 241 13.31 20.99 -20.30
N VAL A 242 14.45 21.66 -20.37
CA VAL A 242 14.79 22.54 -21.50
C VAL A 242 15.70 21.82 -22.48
N PHE A 243 15.29 21.75 -23.74
CA PHE A 243 16.08 21.13 -24.81
C PHE A 243 16.62 22.19 -25.77
N SER A 244 17.86 22.00 -26.22
CA SER A 244 18.44 22.79 -27.31
C SER A 244 17.84 22.40 -28.67
N SER A 245 18.13 23.19 -29.70
CA SER A 245 17.67 22.94 -31.08
C SER A 245 18.17 21.63 -31.69
N ASN A 246 19.25 21.04 -31.17
CA ASN A 246 19.76 19.72 -31.55
C ASN A 246 19.30 18.59 -30.62
N GLY A 247 18.36 18.83 -29.69
CA GLY A 247 17.77 17.81 -28.81
C GLY A 247 18.57 17.46 -27.56
N THR A 248 19.58 18.26 -27.19
CA THR A 248 20.34 18.05 -25.94
C THR A 248 19.56 18.61 -24.74
N LEU A 249 19.41 17.83 -23.67
CA LEU A 249 18.81 18.30 -22.42
C LEU A 249 19.77 19.25 -21.70
N LEU A 250 19.38 20.52 -21.61
CA LEU A 250 20.15 21.59 -20.97
C LEU A 250 19.99 21.58 -19.45
N THR A 251 18.81 21.22 -18.94
CA THR A 251 18.51 21.10 -17.50
C THR A 251 18.73 19.67 -16.98
N SER A 252 19.94 19.13 -17.19
CA SER A 252 20.29 17.74 -16.87
C SER A 252 20.89 17.52 -15.47
N SER A 253 21.05 18.56 -14.65
CA SER A 253 21.59 18.46 -13.29
C SER A 253 20.68 19.14 -12.26
N LEU A 254 20.78 18.76 -10.99
CA LEU A 254 20.00 19.40 -9.91
C LEU A 254 20.36 20.87 -9.65
N SER A 255 21.45 21.37 -10.25
CA SER A 255 21.81 22.79 -10.18
C SER A 255 21.02 23.66 -11.15
N ASN A 256 20.38 23.06 -12.16
CA ASN A 256 19.63 23.79 -13.19
C ASN A 256 18.24 23.21 -13.49
N TYR A 257 17.94 22.00 -13.04
CA TYR A 257 16.59 21.49 -12.86
C TYR A 257 16.17 21.73 -11.41
N LEU A 258 15.36 22.77 -11.19
CA LEU A 258 15.08 23.30 -9.87
C LEU A 258 13.89 22.57 -9.23
N ILE A 259 14.19 21.63 -8.35
CA ILE A 259 13.19 21.03 -7.44
C ILE A 259 13.00 21.94 -6.21
N PRO A 260 11.82 21.90 -5.56
CA PRO A 260 11.59 22.65 -4.34
C PRO A 260 12.59 22.29 -3.23
N THR A 261 13.05 23.31 -2.52
CA THR A 261 13.83 23.19 -1.30
C THR A 261 12.91 23.27 -0.08
N THR A 262 13.46 23.07 1.12
CA THR A 262 12.69 23.18 2.36
C THR A 262 12.15 24.58 2.63
N VAL A 263 12.72 25.64 2.03
CA VAL A 263 12.24 27.01 2.20
C VAL A 263 11.12 27.39 1.23
N ASP A 264 10.88 26.56 0.21
CA ASP A 264 9.81 26.76 -0.78
C ASP A 264 8.47 26.12 -0.34
N MET A 265 8.51 25.30 0.72
CA MET A 265 7.34 24.58 1.23
C MET A 265 6.53 25.45 2.21
N PRO A 266 5.18 25.49 2.10
CA PRO A 266 4.30 26.22 3.00
C PRO A 266 4.10 25.57 4.37
#